data_AF-A0A848H0Y8-F1
#
_entry.id   AF-A0A848H0Y8-F1
#
_cell.length_a   1.000
_cell.length_b   1.000
_cell.length_c   1.000
_cell.angle_alpha   90.00
_cell.angle_beta   90.00
_cell.angle_gamma   90.00
#
_symmetry.space_group_name_H-M   'P 1'
#
loop_
_entity.id
_entity.type
_entity.pdbx_description
1 polymer ?
#
loop_
_entity_poly.entity_id
_entity_poly.type
_entity_poly.pdbx_seq_one_letter_code
_entity_poly.pdbx_strand_id
1 'polypeptide(L)'
;MIRVLARRRLLRVLGALGVAAAAHTAIAADAVSPLDRRIALLARELDLDATQQLKVRALLEGQREQIVRAWQDESVPGALRIARTQAISEQTEDGIRALLTDAQKQKYFKPRMERGPIGGTSDDDLATYVDKMNRR
;
A
#
# COMPACT_ATOMS: atom_id res chain seq x y z
N MET A 1 60.95 -20.47 52.22
CA MET A 1 60.46 -21.31 53.33
C MET A 1 58.96 -21.51 53.19
N ILE A 2 58.51 -22.77 53.24
CA ILE A 2 57.22 -23.27 53.76
C ILE A 2 55.94 -23.18 52.87
N ARG A 3 55.30 -24.35 52.82
CA ARG A 3 54.06 -24.83 52.17
C ARG A 3 52.81 -24.04 52.64
N VAL A 4 51.62 -24.09 52.03
CA VAL A 4 50.62 -25.16 52.17
C VAL A 4 49.38 -24.85 51.33
N LEU A 5 48.78 -25.94 50.83
CA LEU A 5 47.48 -26.16 50.21
C LEU A 5 46.30 -25.29 50.70
N ALA A 6 45.30 -25.05 49.85
CA ALA A 6 44.06 -25.85 49.89
C ALA A 6 43.00 -25.43 48.86
N ARG A 7 42.35 -26.49 48.38
CA ARG A 7 41.24 -26.62 47.44
C ARG A 7 40.01 -25.78 47.83
N ARG A 8 39.28 -25.31 46.81
CA ARG A 8 37.82 -25.55 46.71
C ARG A 8 37.35 -25.35 45.27
N ARG A 9 37.10 -26.49 44.61
CA ARG A 9 36.21 -26.56 43.44
C ARG A 9 34.78 -26.38 43.96
N LEU A 10 34.00 -25.51 43.32
CA LEU A 10 32.55 -25.64 43.25
C LEU A 10 32.14 -25.32 41.83
N LEU A 11 31.62 -26.35 41.16
CA LEU A 11 31.06 -26.30 39.83
C LEU A 11 29.92 -25.29 39.80
N ARG A 12 29.93 -24.41 38.80
CA ARG A 12 28.74 -23.67 38.40
C ARG A 12 28.08 -24.37 37.23
N VAL A 13 26.78 -24.54 37.44
CA VAL A 13 25.75 -25.27 36.71
C VAL A 13 25.46 -24.65 35.33
N LEU A 14 25.22 -25.55 34.36
CA LEU A 14 24.54 -25.43 33.07
C LEU A 14 24.78 -24.16 32.22
N GLY A 15 25.62 -24.32 31.19
CA GLY A 15 25.46 -23.67 29.90
C GLY A 15 25.20 -24.74 28.84
N ALA A 16 23.99 -24.76 28.29
CA ALA A 16 23.69 -25.42 27.02
C ALA A 16 22.64 -24.57 26.29
N LEU A 17 23.15 -23.59 25.56
CA LEU A 17 22.52 -23.04 24.37
C LEU A 17 22.31 -24.18 23.37
N GLY A 18 21.17 -24.19 22.68
CA GLY A 18 21.16 -24.57 21.27
C GLY A 18 20.09 -25.54 20.80
N VAL A 19 19.23 -24.98 19.95
CA VAL A 19 18.56 -25.59 18.78
C VAL A 19 17.22 -26.30 19.02
N ALA A 20 16.15 -25.58 18.67
CA ALA A 20 15.18 -26.04 17.68
C ALA A 20 14.55 -24.82 16.98
N ALA A 21 15.19 -24.42 15.88
CA ALA A 21 14.55 -23.62 14.84
C ALA A 21 13.49 -24.50 14.15
N ALA A 22 12.24 -24.05 14.14
CA ALA A 22 11.22 -24.30 13.12
C ALA A 22 9.84 -24.06 13.73
N ALA A 23 9.42 -22.80 13.78
CA ALA A 23 8.02 -22.48 13.88
C ALA A 23 7.76 -21.20 13.08
N HIS A 24 7.26 -21.44 11.87
CA HIS A 24 6.46 -20.51 11.07
C HIS A 24 7.20 -19.34 10.41
N THR A 25 7.97 -19.69 9.38
CA THR A 25 8.21 -18.84 8.20
C THR A 25 6.88 -18.56 7.48
N ALA A 26 6.00 -17.77 8.10
CA ALA A 26 4.69 -17.38 7.56
C ALA A 26 4.35 -15.90 7.82
N ILE A 27 5.29 -15.09 8.30
CA ILE A 27 5.06 -13.66 8.62
C ILE A 27 5.49 -12.73 7.47
N ALA A 28 6.16 -13.22 6.43
CA ALA A 28 6.72 -12.37 5.36
C ALA A 28 5.70 -11.93 4.29
N ALA A 29 4.51 -12.55 4.22
CA ALA A 29 3.52 -12.23 3.19
C ALA A 29 2.61 -11.03 3.54
N ASP A 30 2.66 -10.55 4.79
CA ASP A 30 1.65 -9.63 5.35
C ASP A 30 2.09 -8.15 5.44
N ALA A 31 3.29 -7.81 4.96
CA ALA A 31 3.89 -6.49 5.17
C ALA A 31 4.09 -5.64 3.89
N VAL A 32 3.56 -6.07 2.73
CA VAL A 32 3.67 -5.25 1.51
C VAL A 32 2.59 -4.17 1.54
N SER A 33 2.97 -2.89 1.46
CA SER A 33 1.98 -1.81 1.51
C SER A 33 1.10 -1.80 0.25
N PRO A 34 -0.13 -1.25 0.30
CA PRO A 34 -0.97 -1.08 -0.90
C PRO A 34 -0.28 -0.29 -2.01
N LEU A 35 0.56 0.68 -1.64
CA LEU A 35 1.38 1.46 -2.56
C LEU A 35 2.41 0.57 -3.27
N ASP A 36 3.14 -0.24 -2.51
CA ASP A 36 4.16 -1.15 -3.08
C ASP A 36 3.52 -2.16 -4.03
N ARG A 37 2.34 -2.70 -3.69
CA ARG A 37 1.57 -3.57 -4.59
C ARG A 37 1.22 -2.86 -5.90
N ARG A 38 0.80 -1.60 -5.82
CA ARG A 38 0.44 -0.81 -7.01
C ARG A 38 1.66 -0.53 -7.90
N ILE A 39 2.80 -0.18 -7.30
CA ILE A 39 4.04 0.03 -8.04
C ILE A 39 4.50 -1.27 -8.69
N ALA A 40 4.46 -2.40 -7.98
CA ALA A 40 4.83 -3.70 -8.51
C ALA A 40 3.94 -4.12 -9.69
N LEU A 41 2.64 -3.84 -9.62
CA LEU A 41 1.71 -4.09 -10.72
C LEU A 41 2.03 -3.24 -11.96
N LEU A 42 2.22 -1.92 -11.78
CA LEU A 42 2.59 -1.02 -12.87
C LEU A 42 3.96 -1.41 -13.48
N ALA A 43 4.93 -1.75 -12.64
CA ALA A 43 6.25 -2.21 -13.06
C ALA A 43 6.16 -3.45 -13.95
N ARG A 44 5.36 -4.44 -13.56
CA ARG A 44 5.14 -5.66 -14.32
C ARG A 44 4.39 -5.40 -15.64
N GLU A 45 3.33 -4.60 -15.61
CA GLU A 45 2.46 -4.41 -16.78
C GLU A 45 3.06 -3.48 -17.83
N LEU A 46 3.81 -2.48 -17.38
CA LEU A 46 4.42 -1.47 -18.24
C LEU A 46 5.91 -1.71 -18.47
N ASP A 47 6.51 -2.73 -17.85
CA ASP A 47 7.95 -2.97 -17.91
C ASP A 47 8.74 -1.73 -17.47
N LEU A 48 8.42 -1.22 -16.27
CA LEU A 48 9.05 0.00 -15.74
C LEU A 48 10.47 -0.29 -15.26
N ASP A 49 11.43 0.52 -15.69
CA ASP A 49 12.79 0.47 -15.14
C ASP A 49 12.85 1.00 -13.70
N ALA A 50 13.98 0.80 -13.03
CA ALA A 50 14.17 1.21 -11.63
C ALA A 50 13.99 2.73 -11.41
N THR A 51 14.40 3.55 -12.37
CA THR A 51 14.25 5.01 -12.31
C THR A 51 12.78 5.41 -12.44
N GLN A 52 12.06 4.80 -13.38
CA GLN A 52 10.63 5.00 -13.57
C GLN A 52 9.85 4.57 -12.31
N GLN A 53 10.18 3.42 -11.71
CA GLN A 53 9.53 2.94 -10.48
C GLN A 53 9.70 3.92 -9.31
N LEU A 54 10.89 4.48 -9.12
CA LEU A 54 11.15 5.49 -8.07
C LEU A 54 10.32 6.76 -8.29
N LYS A 55 10.23 7.24 -9.54
CA LYS A 55 9.44 8.45 -9.87
C LYS A 55 7.94 8.20 -9.74
N VAL A 56 7.45 7.03 -10.17
CA VAL A 56 6.04 6.62 -9.99
C VAL A 56 5.69 6.52 -8.50
N ARG A 57 6.59 5.96 -7.67
CA ARG A 57 6.40 5.95 -6.21
C ARG A 57 6.17 7.35 -5.66
N ALA A 58 7.06 8.29 -5.97
CA ALA A 58 6.98 9.66 -5.49
C ALA A 58 5.65 10.34 -5.91
N LEU A 59 5.21 10.12 -7.15
CA LEU A 59 3.92 10.64 -7.64
C LEU A 59 2.74 10.05 -6.84
N LEU A 60 2.73 8.75 -6.58
CA LEU A 60 1.65 8.08 -5.86
C LEU A 60 1.63 8.41 -4.35
N GLU A 61 2.80 8.63 -3.74
CA GLU A 61 2.92 9.13 -2.37
C GLU A 61 2.37 10.55 -2.26
N GLY A 62 2.79 11.43 -3.18
CA GLY A 62 2.28 12.79 -3.28
C GLY A 62 0.77 12.83 -3.54
N GLN A 63 0.24 11.94 -4.39
CA GLN A 63 -1.20 11.79 -4.61
C GLN A 63 -1.93 11.50 -3.30
N ARG A 64 -1.44 10.50 -2.54
CA ARG A 64 -2.06 10.11 -1.27
C ARG A 64 -2.10 11.28 -0.28
N GLU A 65 -0.99 12.00 -0.13
CA GLU A 65 -0.92 13.16 0.76
C GLU A 65 -1.89 14.27 0.35
N GLN A 66 -1.96 14.58 -0.94
CA GLN A 66 -2.88 15.60 -1.46
C GLN A 66 -4.34 15.21 -1.25
N ILE A 67 -4.69 13.93 -1.46
CA ILE A 67 -6.04 13.42 -1.20
C ILE A 67 -6.38 13.56 0.28
N VAL A 68 -5.48 13.15 1.19
CA VAL A 68 -5.70 13.31 2.64
C VAL A 68 -5.94 14.77 3.00
N ARG A 69 -5.12 15.69 2.48
CA ARG A 69 -5.31 17.14 2.71
C ARG A 69 -6.65 17.64 2.15
N ALA A 70 -7.04 17.20 0.95
CA ALA A 70 -8.31 17.59 0.35
C ALA A 70 -9.52 17.14 1.18
N TRP A 71 -9.43 15.99 1.84
CA TRP A 71 -10.48 15.50 2.75
C TRP A 71 -10.46 16.16 4.13
N GLN A 72 -9.31 16.63 4.60
CA GLN A 72 -9.15 17.32 5.87
C GLN A 72 -9.42 18.84 5.79
N ASP A 73 -9.47 19.41 4.59
CA ASP A 73 -9.75 20.84 4.39
C ASP A 73 -11.22 21.18 4.66
N GLU A 74 -11.51 21.60 5.89
CA GLU A 74 -12.85 21.96 6.36
C GLU A 74 -13.41 23.22 5.70
N SER A 75 -12.56 24.06 5.08
CA SER A 75 -13.02 25.24 4.35
C SER A 75 -13.76 24.91 3.05
N VAL A 76 -13.72 23.64 2.63
CA VAL A 76 -14.28 23.16 1.37
C VAL A 76 -15.54 22.35 1.64
N PRO A 77 -16.67 22.68 0.98
CA PRO A 77 -17.86 21.86 1.01
C PRO A 77 -17.55 20.40 0.62
N GLY A 78 -18.06 19.43 1.37
CA GLY A 78 -17.80 18.01 1.14
C GLY A 78 -18.06 17.56 -0.31
N ALA A 79 -19.10 18.08 -0.94
CA ALA A 79 -19.43 17.82 -2.34
C ALA A 79 -18.31 18.21 -3.32
N LEU A 80 -17.54 19.27 -3.03
CA LEU A 80 -16.43 19.72 -3.86
C LEU A 80 -15.12 18.94 -3.60
N ARG A 81 -15.01 18.22 -2.47
CA ARG A 81 -13.82 17.41 -2.15
C ARG A 81 -13.67 16.21 -3.09
N ILE A 82 -14.78 15.68 -3.60
CA ILE A 82 -14.79 14.62 -4.62
C ILE A 82 -14.15 15.13 -5.91
N ALA A 83 -14.59 16.30 -6.41
CA ALA A 83 -14.02 16.92 -7.61
C ALA A 83 -12.52 17.22 -7.44
N ARG A 84 -12.09 17.71 -6.26
CA ARG A 84 -10.67 17.89 -5.95
C ARG A 84 -9.88 16.57 -6.00
N THR A 85 -10.43 15.50 -5.45
CA THR A 85 -9.81 14.16 -5.46
C THR A 85 -9.66 13.62 -6.89
N GLN A 86 -10.65 13.88 -7.75
CA GLN A 86 -10.58 13.53 -9.18
C GLN A 86 -9.46 14.30 -9.88
N ALA A 87 -9.40 15.62 -9.71
CA ALA A 87 -8.34 16.44 -10.29
C ALA A 87 -6.93 16.00 -9.84
N ILE A 88 -6.75 15.67 -8.55
CA ILE A 88 -5.49 15.11 -8.03
C ILE A 88 -5.14 13.78 -8.72
N SER A 89 -6.14 12.94 -8.99
CA SER A 89 -5.94 11.66 -9.66
C SER A 89 -5.56 11.85 -11.13
N GLU A 90 -6.22 12.74 -11.85
CA GLU A 90 -5.91 13.09 -13.24
C GLU A 90 -4.50 13.65 -13.37
N GLN A 91 -4.13 14.61 -12.51
CA GLN A 91 -2.78 15.17 -12.49
C GLN A 91 -1.71 14.09 -12.23
N THR A 92 -2.02 13.11 -11.35
CA THR A 92 -1.11 12.00 -11.07
C THR A 92 -0.99 11.07 -12.28
N GLU A 93 -2.09 10.77 -12.96
CA GLU A 93 -2.12 9.96 -14.19
C GLU A 93 -1.30 10.62 -15.31
N ASP A 94 -1.43 11.94 -15.47
CA ASP A 94 -0.63 12.71 -16.44
C ASP A 94 0.86 12.70 -16.08
N GLY A 95 1.18 12.86 -14.80
CA GLY A 95 2.56 12.75 -14.28
C GLY A 95 3.16 11.37 -14.58
N ILE A 96 2.40 10.29 -14.36
CA ILE A 96 2.84 8.92 -14.70
C ILE A 96 3.04 8.81 -16.21
N ARG A 97 2.08 9.26 -17.03
CA ARG A 97 2.15 9.18 -18.50
C ARG A 97 3.38 9.90 -19.06
N ALA A 98 3.78 11.02 -18.46
CA ALA A 98 4.97 11.77 -18.86
C ALA A 98 6.29 11.01 -18.61
N LEU A 99 6.31 10.03 -17.71
CA LEU A 99 7.49 9.20 -17.41
C LEU A 99 7.65 8.00 -18.36
N LEU A 100 6.61 7.66 -19.11
CA LEU A 100 6.56 6.45 -19.93
C LEU A 100 7.16 6.70 -21.32
N THR A 101 7.77 5.67 -21.89
CA THR A 101 8.09 5.65 -23.33
C THR A 101 6.82 5.48 -24.15
N ASP A 102 6.88 5.76 -25.46
CA ASP A 102 5.70 5.65 -26.31
C ASP A 102 5.15 4.22 -26.36
N ALA A 103 6.01 3.21 -26.37
CA ALA A 103 5.62 1.81 -26.28
C ALA A 103 4.90 1.47 -24.96
N GLN A 104 5.36 2.04 -23.84
CA GLN A 104 4.73 1.84 -22.53
C GLN A 104 3.41 2.59 -22.42
N LYS A 105 3.30 3.80 -22.98
CA LYS A 105 2.05 4.58 -23.02
C LYS A 105 0.94 3.78 -23.70
N GLN A 106 1.22 3.10 -24.81
CA GLN A 106 0.22 2.25 -25.50
C GLN A 106 -0.36 1.15 -24.59
N LYS A 107 0.44 0.60 -23.67
CA LYS A 107 -0.04 -0.38 -22.66
C LYS A 107 -0.84 0.30 -21.54
N TYR A 108 -0.42 1.49 -21.13
CA TYR A 108 -1.08 2.29 -20.11
C TYR A 108 -2.46 2.80 -20.56
N PHE A 109 -2.64 3.03 -21.87
CA PHE A 109 -3.90 3.42 -22.51
C PHE A 109 -4.96 2.34 -22.57
N LYS A 110 -4.77 1.14 -21.97
CA LYS A 110 -5.91 0.23 -21.82
C LYS A 110 -7.04 1.03 -21.17
N PRO A 111 -8.16 1.26 -21.90
CA PRO A 111 -9.21 2.14 -21.42
C PRO A 111 -9.53 1.65 -20.03
N ARG A 112 -9.59 2.59 -19.07
CA ARG A 112 -10.12 2.36 -17.72
C ARG A 112 -11.30 1.45 -17.95
N MET A 113 -11.13 0.14 -17.71
CA MET A 113 -12.18 -0.84 -17.95
C MET A 113 -13.36 -0.17 -17.29
N GLU A 114 -14.38 0.15 -18.09
CA GLU A 114 -15.52 0.92 -17.65
C GLU A 114 -15.78 0.40 -16.26
N ARG A 115 -15.56 1.27 -15.27
CA ARG A 115 -15.82 0.88 -13.91
C ARG A 115 -17.32 0.71 -14.00
N GLY A 116 -17.75 -0.53 -14.26
CA GLY A 116 -19.15 -0.90 -14.30
C GLY A 116 -19.73 -0.21 -13.08
N PRO A 117 -20.84 0.51 -13.27
CA PRO A 117 -21.31 1.55 -12.37
C PRO A 117 -21.02 1.13 -10.94
N ILE A 118 -20.37 2.01 -10.18
CA ILE A 118 -20.02 1.72 -8.78
C ILE A 118 -21.26 1.11 -8.11
N GLY A 119 -21.20 -0.19 -7.82
CA GLY A 119 -22.32 -0.95 -7.29
C GLY A 119 -23.18 -1.60 -8.38
N GLY A 120 -23.28 -2.93 -8.32
CA GLY A 120 -24.55 -3.58 -8.63
C GLY A 120 -25.59 -3.08 -7.64
N THR A 121 -26.08 -1.88 -7.88
CA THR A 121 -27.40 -1.47 -7.44
C THR A 121 -28.15 -1.16 -8.72
N SER A 122 -28.89 -2.14 -9.18
CA SER A 122 -29.98 -1.91 -10.14
C SER A 122 -30.87 -0.78 -9.58
N ASP A 123 -31.63 -0.04 -10.38
CA ASP A 123 -32.50 1.01 -9.84
C ASP A 123 -33.44 0.48 -8.71
N ASP A 124 -33.75 -0.83 -8.75
CA ASP A 124 -34.42 -1.59 -7.68
C ASP A 124 -33.65 -1.61 -6.34
N ASP A 125 -32.32 -1.69 -6.35
CA ASP A 125 -31.47 -1.73 -5.16
C ASP A 125 -31.29 -0.34 -4.53
N LEU A 126 -31.32 0.74 -5.33
CA LEU A 126 -31.32 2.11 -4.82
C LEU A 126 -32.65 2.44 -4.13
N ALA A 127 -33.78 2.05 -4.73
CA ALA A 127 -35.09 2.18 -4.12
C ALA A 127 -35.19 1.40 -2.80
N THR A 128 -34.61 0.19 -2.77
CA THR A 128 -34.58 -0.67 -1.57
C THR A 128 -33.68 -0.10 -0.47
N TYR A 129 -32.54 0.50 -0.82
CA TYR A 129 -31.64 1.14 0.15
C TYR A 129 -32.26 2.40 0.77
N VAL A 130 -32.95 3.22 -0.05
CA VAL A 130 -33.63 4.44 0.41
C VAL A 130 -34.86 4.11 1.28
N ASP A 131 -35.66 3.09 0.93
CA ASP A 131 -36.78 2.63 1.77
C ASP A 131 -36.30 2.09 3.13
N LYS A 132 -35.20 1.34 3.15
CA LYS A 132 -34.59 0.84 4.39
C LYS A 132 -34.10 1.95 5.32
N MET A 133 -33.62 3.06 4.76
CA MET A 133 -33.14 4.21 5.54
C MET A 133 -34.28 5.05 6.13
N ASN A 134 -35.42 5.13 5.43
CA ASN A 134 -36.57 5.94 5.85
C ASN A 134 -37.55 5.24 6.82
N ARG A 135 -37.37 3.95 7.11
CA ARG A 135 -38.19 3.20 8.08
C ARG A 135 -37.63 3.17 9.52
N ARG A 136 -36.70 4.05 9.86
CA ARG A 136 -36.27 4.29 11.26
C ARG A 136 -37.05 5.43 11.88
#